data_AF-A0A1V4VFE1-F1
#
_entry.id   AF-A0A1V4VFE1-F1
#
_cell.length_a   1.000
_cell.length_b   1.000
_cell.length_c   1.000
_cell.angle_alpha   90.00
_cell.angle_beta   90.00
_cell.angle_gamma   90.00
#
_symmetry.space_group_name_H-M   'P 1'
#
loop_
_entity.id
_entity.type
_entity.pdbx_description
1 polymer ?
#
loop_
_entity_poly.entity_id
_entity_poly.type
_entity_poly.pdbx_seq_one_letter_code
_entity_poly.pdbx_strand_id
1 'polypeptide(L)' 'MTFWFQASIKAFLEKELRCIEAEIFEIRRKHDVRSILELDDKLKKGEVREEDVLEDFQELDYLESRRDELLAAMKNLPQ' A
#
# COMPACT_ATOMS: atom_id res chain seq x y z
N MET A 1 -0.55 -14.01 29.80
CA MET A 1 -0.76 -12.56 29.53
C MET A 1 -0.23 -12.16 28.15
N THR A 2 0.87 -12.75 27.67
CA THR A 2 1.47 -12.58 26.33
C THR A 2 0.55 -12.87 25.15
N PHE A 3 -0.32 -13.89 25.25
CA PHE A 3 -1.25 -14.25 24.17
C PHE A 3 -2.20 -13.12 23.77
N TRP A 4 -2.84 -12.46 24.76
CA TRP A 4 -3.77 -11.35 24.51
C TRP A 4 -3.08 -10.14 23.89
N PHE A 5 -1.83 -9.89 24.29
CA PHE A 5 -1.01 -8.83 23.73
C PHE A 5 -0.69 -9.10 22.25
N GLN A 6 -0.22 -10.30 21.91
CA GLN A 6 0.03 -10.70 20.52
C GLN A 6 -1.24 -10.63 19.66
N ALA A 7 -2.38 -11.10 20.18
CA ALA A 7 -3.66 -11.03 19.47
C ALA A 7 -4.06 -9.57 19.19
N SER A 8 -3.83 -8.65 20.14
CA SER A 8 -4.13 -7.22 19.95
C SER A 8 -3.23 -6.56 18.90
N ILE A 9 -1.93 -6.90 18.87
CA ILE A 9 -1.00 -6.40 17.85
C ILE A 9 -1.39 -6.93 16.48
N LYS A 10 -1.69 -8.24 16.37
CA LYS A 10 -2.14 -8.84 15.12
C LYS A 10 -3.40 -8.16 14.58
N ALA A 11 -4.41 -7.96 15.44
CA ALA A 11 -5.65 -7.29 15.05
C ALA A 11 -5.42 -5.83 14.60
N PHE A 12 -4.47 -5.13 15.23
CA PHE A 12 -4.06 -3.79 14.82
C PHE A 12 -3.41 -3.81 13.43
N LEU A 13 -2.39 -4.65 13.21
CA LEU A 13 -1.70 -4.73 11.91
C LEU A 13 -2.65 -5.15 10.78
N GLU A 14 -3.56 -6.08 11.03
CA GLU A 14 -4.58 -6.50 10.05
C GLU A 14 -5.55 -5.36 9.71
N LYS A 15 -5.90 -4.51 10.68
CA LYS A 15 -6.74 -3.35 10.44
C LYS A 15 -6.02 -2.32 9.58
N GLU A 16 -4.78 -1.98 9.93
CA GLU A 16 -3.97 -1.02 9.17
C GLU A 16 -3.73 -1.51 7.74
N LEU A 17 -3.45 -2.81 7.57
CA LEU A 17 -3.26 -3.41 6.25
C LEU A 17 -4.52 -3.24 5.38
N ARG A 18 -5.72 -3.50 5.91
CA ARG A 18 -6.97 -3.32 5.17
C ARG A 18 -7.22 -1.87 4.77
N CYS A 19 -6.87 -0.91 5.61
CA CYS A 19 -7.00 0.52 5.28
C CYS A 19 -6.08 0.88 4.10
N ILE A 20 -4.80 0.49 4.20
CA ILE A 20 -3.82 0.75 3.13
C ILE A 20 -4.21 0.05 1.83
N GLU A 21 -4.66 -1.21 1.89
CA GLU A 21 -5.12 -1.94 0.70
C GLU A 21 -6.31 -1.26 0.02
N ALA A 22 -7.22 -0.64 0.79
CA ALA A 22 -8.33 0.12 0.25
C ALA A 22 -7.88 1.42 -0.43
N GLU A 23 -6.93 2.15 0.18
CA GLU A 23 -6.36 3.37 -0.42
C GLU A 23 -5.59 3.06 -1.71
N ILE A 24 -4.74 2.03 -1.68
CA ILE A 24 -4.05 1.49 -2.86
C ILE A 24 -5.05 1.14 -3.96
N PHE A 25 -6.16 0.48 -3.61
CA PHE A 25 -7.19 0.09 -4.57
C PHE A 25 -7.82 1.30 -5.25
N GLU A 26 -8.15 2.36 -4.52
CA GLU A 26 -8.75 3.56 -5.12
C GLU A 26 -7.80 4.27 -6.07
N ILE A 27 -6.52 4.42 -5.71
CA ILE A 27 -5.53 5.06 -6.59
C ILE A 27 -5.29 4.21 -7.85
N ARG A 28 -5.14 2.90 -7.68
CA ARG A 28 -4.99 1.94 -8.78
C ARG A 28 -6.19 1.98 -9.73
N ARG A 29 -7.40 2.05 -9.19
CA ARG A 29 -8.64 2.16 -9.97
C ARG A 29 -8.74 3.50 -10.69
N LYS A 30 -8.34 4.60 -10.06
CA LYS A 30 -8.33 5.96 -10.64
C LYS A 30 -7.45 6.02 -11.90
N HIS A 31 -6.29 5.37 -11.86
CA HIS A 31 -5.31 5.39 -12.96
C HIS A 31 -5.33 4.17 -13.88
N ASP A 32 -6.20 3.19 -13.60
CA ASP A 32 -6.26 1.90 -14.30
C ASP A 32 -4.88 1.20 -14.35
N VAL A 33 -4.27 1.05 -13.17
CA VAL A 33 -2.95 0.43 -12.98
C VAL A 33 -2.99 -0.61 -11.87
N ARG A 34 -2.08 -1.57 -11.89
CA ARG A 34 -1.96 -2.61 -10.85
C ARG A 34 -0.84 -2.37 -9.88
N SER A 35 0.05 -1.40 -10.14
CA SER A 35 1.16 -1.06 -9.26
C SER A 35 1.70 0.33 -9.55
N ILE A 36 2.54 0.85 -8.65
CA ILE A 36 3.34 2.06 -8.91
C ILE A 36 4.21 1.93 -10.17
N LEU A 37 4.74 0.73 -10.43
CA LEU A 37 5.57 0.46 -11.61
C LEU A 37 4.79 0.57 -12.91
N GLU A 38 3.50 0.20 -12.91
CA GLU A 38 2.64 0.39 -14.09
C GLU A 38 2.30 1.88 -14.29
N LEU A 39 2.11 2.65 -13.22
CA LEU A 39 1.90 4.10 -13.31
C LEU A 39 3.15 4.82 -13.84
N ASP A 40 4.33 4.42 -13.36
CA ASP A 40 5.63 4.89 -13.86
C ASP A 40 5.81 4.61 -15.35
N ASP A 41 5.42 3.42 -15.82
CA ASP A 41 5.48 3.06 -17.24
C ASP A 41 4.53 3.93 -18.10
N LYS A 42 3.30 4.18 -17.62
CA LYS A 42 2.37 5.12 -18.29
C LYS A 42 2.95 6.53 -18.38
N LEU A 43 3.58 7.02 -17.31
CA LEU A 43 4.24 8.32 -17.29
C LEU A 43 5.39 8.39 -18.31
N LYS A 44 6.24 7.36 -18.35
CA LYS A 44 7.36 7.26 -19.31
C LYS A 44 6.91 7.21 -20.77
N LYS A 45 5.75 6.60 -21.03
CA LYS A 45 5.13 6.55 -22.37
C LYS A 45 4.41 7.85 -22.75
N GLY A 46 4.23 8.78 -21.80
CA GLY A 46 3.46 10.00 -22.00
C GLY A 46 1.96 9.78 -22.09
N GLU A 47 1.45 8.65 -21.59
CA GLU A 47 0.01 8.36 -21.53
C GLU A 47 -0.70 9.19 -20.45
N VAL A 48 0.07 9.63 -19.44
CA VAL A 48 -0.34 10.54 -18.38
C VAL A 48 0.68 11.68 -18.24
N ARG A 49 0.26 12.83 -17.74
CA ARG A 49 1.15 13.97 -17.49
C ARG A 49 1.61 13.95 -16.04
N GLU A 50 2.86 14.31 -15.80
CA GLU A 50 3.45 14.35 -14.45
C GLU A 50 2.63 15.21 -13.49
N GLU A 51 2.23 16.40 -13.91
CA GLU A 51 1.42 17.33 -13.10
C GLU A 51 0.04 16.76 -12.69
N ASP A 52 -0.51 15.83 -13.46
CA ASP A 52 -1.82 15.24 -13.22
C ASP A 52 -1.74 14.00 -12.29
N VAL A 53 -0.56 13.39 -12.15
CA VAL A 53 -0.37 12.12 -11.43
C VAL A 53 0.64 12.18 -10.29
N LEU A 54 1.38 13.29 -10.12
CA LEU A 54 2.48 13.39 -9.17
C LEU A 54 2.07 13.03 -7.73
N GLU A 55 0.94 13.56 -7.27
CA GLU A 55 0.44 13.32 -5.90
C GLU A 55 0.06 11.85 -5.71
N ASP A 56 -0.77 11.31 -6.61
CA ASP A 56 -1.18 9.90 -6.55
C ASP A 56 0.01 8.93 -6.73
N PHE A 57 1.02 9.33 -7.50
CA PHE A 57 2.25 8.55 -7.69
C PHE A 57 3.02 8.44 -6.38
N GLN A 58 3.27 9.57 -5.72
CA GLN A 58 3.97 9.62 -4.44
C GLN A 58 3.19 8.85 -3.35
N GLU A 59 1.88 9.01 -3.33
CA GLU A 59 1.01 8.32 -2.39
C GLU A 59 1.01 6.81 -2.63
N LEU A 60 0.88 6.36 -3.88
CA LEU A 60 0.90 4.94 -4.22
C LEU A 60 2.25 4.27 -3.92
N ASP A 61 3.37 4.95 -4.18
CA ASP A 61 4.72 4.47 -3.80
C ASP A 61 4.84 4.27 -2.28
N TYR A 62 4.42 5.28 -1.51
CA TYR A 62 4.41 5.21 -0.05
C TYR A 62 3.53 4.07 0.46
N LEU A 63 2.30 3.97 -0.03
CA LEU A 63 1.33 2.96 0.42
C LEU A 63 1.80 1.55 0.08
N GLU A 64 2.37 1.32 -1.11
CA GLU A 64 2.90 0.01 -1.48
C GLU A 64 4.08 -0.41 -0.60
N SER A 65 5.02 0.51 -0.34
CA SER A 65 6.12 0.29 0.60
C SER A 65 5.60 -0.01 2.01
N ARG A 66 4.64 0.77 2.49
CA ARG A 66 4.05 0.61 3.83
C ARG A 66 3.29 -0.70 3.98
N ARG A 67 2.56 -1.14 2.95
CA ARG A 67 1.91 -2.46 2.91
C ARG A 67 2.95 -3.57 3.09
N ASP A 68 4.07 -3.48 2.39
CA ASP A 68 5.13 -4.49 2.46
C ASP A 68 5.80 -4.53 3.85
N GLU A 69 5.99 -3.36 4.49
CA GLU A 69 6.43 -3.27 5.89
C GLU A 69 5.46 -3.94 6.87
N LEU A 70 4.15 -3.70 6.71
CA LEU A 70 3.12 -4.31 7.57
C LEU A 70 3.09 -5.82 7.41
N LEU A 71 3.16 -6.32 6.17
CA LEU A 71 3.23 -7.76 5.89
C LEU A 71 4.48 -8.39 6.52
N ALA A 72 5.63 -7.72 6.44
CA ALA A 72 6.86 -8.16 7.08
C ALA A 72 6.73 -8.18 8.61
N ALA A 73 6.13 -7.15 9.21
CA ALA A 73 5.86 -7.09 10.65
C ALA A 73 4.92 -8.23 11.10
N MET A 74 3.88 -8.51 10.32
CA MET A 74 2.95 -9.61 10.59
C MET A 74 3.64 -10.98 10.52
N LYS A 75 4.54 -11.18 9.57
CA LYS A 75 5.32 -12.43 9.45
C LYS A 75 6.26 -12.67 10.64
N ASN A 76 6.75 -11.60 11.25
CA ASN A 76 7.67 -11.64 12.38
C ASN A 76 6.98 -11.71 13.75
N LEU A 77 5.64 -11.72 13.81
CA LEU A 77 4.90 -11.93 15.05
C LEU A 77 5.19 -13.35 15.61
N PRO A 78 5.61 -13.48 16.87
CA PRO A 78 5.80 -14.79 17.50
C PRO A 78 4.47 -15.55 17.55
N GLN A 79 4.49 -16.82 17.15
CA GLN A 79 3.36 -17.75 17.19
C GLN A 79 3.11 -18.28 18.61
#